data_AF-A0AAW7ZZP7-F1
#
_entry.id   AF-A0AAW7ZZP7-F1
#
_cell.length_a   1.000
_cell.length_b   1.000
_cell.length_c   1.000
_cell.angle_alpha   90.00
_cell.angle_beta   90.00
_cell.angle_gamma   90.00
#
_symmetry.space_group_name_H-M   'P 1'
#
loop_
_entity.id
_entity.type
_entity.pdbx_description
1 polymer ?
#
loop_
_entity_poly.entity_id
_entity_poly.type
_entity_poly.pdbx_seq_one_letter_code
_entity_poly.pdbx_strand_id
1 'polypeptide(L)' 'MDGAEAQIAAQAKKAGTSYKITESNFNNSVHMTAELTK' A
#
# COMPACT_ATOMS: atom_id res chain seq x y z
N MET A 1 13.27 0.29 0.15
CA MET A 1 12.00 -0.44 0.03
C MET A 1 10.80 0.45 0.42
N ASP A 2 11.00 1.77 0.42
CA ASP A 2 10.18 2.70 1.19
C ASP A 2 9.16 3.46 0.34
N GLY A 3 9.31 3.46 -0.98
CA GLY A 3 8.44 4.21 -1.89
C GLY A 3 7.01 3.66 -1.94
N ALA A 4 6.86 2.35 -2.11
CA ALA A 4 5.55 1.72 -2.26
C ALA A 4 4.72 1.80 -0.97
N GLU A 5 5.34 1.49 0.17
CA GLU A 5 4.67 1.55 1.48
C GLU A 5 4.28 2.99 1.85
N ALA A 6 5.15 3.97 1.58
CA ALA A 6 4.85 5.39 1.81
C ALA A 6 3.68 5.89 0.94
N GLN A 7 3.57 5.43 -0.31
CA GLN A 7 2.44 5.77 -1.18
C GLN A 7 1.12 5.22 -0.64
N ILE A 8 1.11 3.97 -0.21
CA ILE A 8 -0.07 3.31 0.38
C ILE A 8 -0.48 4.02 1.67
N ALA A 9 0.48 4.30 2.56
CA ALA A 9 0.22 5.00 3.81
C ALA A 9 -0.30 6.43 3.59
N ALA A 10 0.23 7.14 2.58
CA ALA A 10 -0.25 8.46 2.22
C ALA A 10 -1.68 8.43 1.66
N GLN A 11 -2.03 7.42 0.85
CA GLN A 11 -3.39 7.22 0.35
C GLN A 11 -4.37 6.90 1.48
N ALA A 12 -3.99 6.02 2.40
CA ALA A 12 -4.79 5.63 3.56
C ALA A 12 -5.05 6.81 4.51
N LYS A 13 -3.99 7.56 4.83
CA LYS A 13 -4.05 8.74 5.68
C LYS A 13 -4.87 9.87 5.04
N LYS A 14 -4.80 10.04 3.71
CA LYS A 14 -5.67 10.97 2.97
C LYS A 14 -7.15 10.53 2.99
N ALA A 15 -7.40 9.24 2.88
CA ALA A 15 -8.74 8.68 2.95
C ALA A 15 -9.28 8.60 4.41
N GLY A 16 -8.43 8.81 5.42
CA GLY A 16 -8.78 8.70 6.82
C GLY A 16 -9.09 7.26 7.24
N THR A 17 -8.44 6.28 6.59
CA THR A 17 -8.67 4.85 6.80
C THR A 17 -7.36 4.16 7.20
N SER A 18 -7.48 2.98 7.78
CA SER A 18 -6.35 2.07 7.93
C SER A 18 -6.04 1.42 6.58
N TYR A 19 -4.78 1.03 6.37
CA TYR A 19 -4.37 0.24 5.21
C TYR A 19 -3.86 -1.11 5.66
N LYS A 20 -4.11 -2.12 4.82
CA LYS A 20 -3.52 -3.43 4.96
C LYS A 20 -2.95 -3.86 3.62
N ILE A 21 -1.66 -4.17 3.61
CA ILE A 21 -1.02 -4.73 2.42
C ILE A 21 -1.50 -6.17 2.28
N THR A 22 -2.17 -6.46 1.18
CA THR A 22 -2.75 -7.77 0.90
C THR A 22 -1.98 -8.53 -0.16
N GLU A 23 -1.22 -7.82 -0.97
CA GLU A 23 -0.33 -8.43 -1.95
C GLU A 23 0.98 -7.63 -2.06
N SER A 24 2.10 -8.34 -2.06
CA SER A 24 3.42 -7.78 -2.35
C SER A 24 4.12 -8.71 -3.32
N ASN A 25 3.86 -8.51 -4.61
CA ASN A 25 4.47 -9.29 -5.66
C ASN A 25 5.76 -8.59 -6.11
N PHE A 26 6.89 -9.23 -5.80
CA PHE A 26 8.23 -8.81 -6.23
C PHE A 26 8.72 -9.59 -7.46
N ASN A 27 7.83 -10.28 -8.17
CA ASN A 27 8.20 -11.12 -9.30
C ASN A 27 8.42 -10.23 -10.55
N ASN A 28 9.68 -9.86 -10.79
CA ASN A 28 10.20 -9.06 -11.93
C ASN A 28 9.76 -7.58 -12.00
N SER A 29 8.57 -7.23 -11.52
CA SER A 29 8.09 -5.85 -11.38
C SER A 29 7.50 -5.67 -9.98
N VAL A 30 7.97 -4.68 -9.22
CA VAL A 30 7.51 -4.45 -7.84
C VAL A 30 6.09 -3.89 -7.89
N HIS A 31 5.09 -4.74 -7.62
CA HIS A 31 3.69 -4.36 -7.51
C HIS A 31 3.24 -4.63 -6.07
N MET A 32 2.87 -3.56 -5.37
CA MET A 32 2.38 -3.63 -4.00
C MET A 32 0.91 -3.21 -3.99
N THR A 33 0.03 -4.11 -3.57
CA THR A 33 -1.41 -3.89 -3.50
C THR A 33 -1.81 -3.81 -2.03
N ALA A 34 -2.56 -2.77 -1.68
CA ALA A 34 -3.09 -2.59 -0.35
C ALA A 34 -4.57 -2.27 -0.39
N GLU A 35 -5.29 -2.86 0.55
CA GLU A 35 -6.70 -2.56 0.77
C GLU A 35 -6.83 -1.46 1.82
N LEU A 36 -7.62 -0.44 1.49
CA LEU A 36 -7.96 0.66 2.37
C LEU A 36 -9.28 0.32 3.10
N THR A 37 -9.22 0.21 4.42
CA THR A 37 -10.38 -0.14 5.28
C THR A 37 -10.58 0.93 6.34
N LYS A 38 -11.83 1.41 6.48
CA LYS A 38 -12.22 2.46 7.42
C LYS A 38 -12.38 1.95 8.84
#